data_AF-K1SPV8-F1
#
_entry.id   AF-K1SPV8-F1
#
_cell.length_a   1.000
_cell.length_b   1.000
_cell.length_c   1.000
_cell.angle_alpha   90.00
_cell.angle_beta   90.00
_cell.angle_gamma   90.00
#
_symmetry.space_group_name_H-M   'P 1'
#
loop_
_entity.id
_entity.type
_entity.pdbx_description
1 polymer ?
#
loop_
_entity_poly.entity_id
_entity_poly.type
_entity_poly.pdbx_seq_one_letter_code
_entity_poly.pdbx_strand_id
1 'polypeptide(L)' 'MNYFVYNGISSLDMGLRIESKNVFSAPEYDVTFQSIPGRNGDLILPNGRYPNVQVTYSVFLPAKSIAELA' A
#
# COMPACT_ATOMS: atom_id res chain seq x y z
N MET A 1 -16.62 -1.68 -5.43
CA MET A 1 -16.26 -0.37 -4.84
C MET A 1 -14.98 0.09 -5.54
N ASN A 2 -15.10 0.74 -6.70
CA ASN A 2 -13.97 0.91 -7.66
C ASN A 2 -13.46 2.35 -7.72
N TYR A 3 -13.61 3.09 -6.64
CA TYR A 3 -13.15 4.47 -6.51
C TYR A 3 -12.57 4.71 -5.12
N PHE A 4 -11.69 5.70 -5.00
CA PHE A 4 -11.18 6.18 -3.72
C PHE A 4 -11.55 7.65 -3.55
N VAL A 5 -11.68 8.09 -2.31
CA VAL A 5 -11.85 9.50 -1.97
C VAL A 5 -10.56 9.96 -1.32
N TYR A 6 -9.93 10.98 -1.90
CA TYR A 6 -8.72 11.57 -1.35
C TYR A 6 -8.93 13.08 -1.19
N ASN A 7 -8.70 13.57 0.04
CA ASN A 7 -8.88 14.98 0.38
C ASN A 7 -10.26 15.54 -0.02
N GLY A 8 -11.32 14.73 0.12
CA GLY A 8 -12.69 15.11 -0.25
C GLY A 8 -13.03 15.01 -1.75
N ILE A 9 -12.07 14.65 -2.61
CA ILE A 9 -12.29 14.50 -4.05
C ILE A 9 -12.38 13.01 -4.39
N SER A 10 -13.40 12.62 -5.15
CA SER A 10 -13.55 11.26 -5.63
C SER A 10 -12.70 11.01 -6.87
N SER A 11 -12.07 9.84 -6.97
CA SER A 11 -11.35 9.44 -8.19
C SER A 11 -12.28 9.37 -9.41
N LEU A 12 -13.59 9.18 -9.19
CA LEU A 12 -14.61 9.17 -10.26
C LEU A 12 -14.79 10.55 -10.90
N ASP A 13 -14.67 11.62 -10.12
CA ASP A 13 -14.80 12.99 -10.62
C ASP A 13 -13.62 13.34 -11.54
N MET A 14 -12.50 12.63 -11.38
CA MET A 14 -11.32 12.70 -12.24
C MET A 14 -11.33 11.66 -13.37
N GLY A 15 -12.40 10.88 -13.53
CA GLY A 15 -12.50 9.81 -14.52
C GLY A 15 -11.68 8.55 -14.21
N LEU A 16 -11.00 8.48 -13.06
CA LEU A 16 -10.13 7.38 -12.67
C LEU A 16 -10.92 6.25 -11.99
N ARG A 17 -10.74 5.02 -12.50
CA ARG A 17 -11.34 3.81 -11.94
C ARG A 17 -10.27 2.88 -11.39
N ILE A 18 -10.54 2.28 -10.23
CA ILE A 18 -9.66 1.29 -9.62
C ILE A 18 -9.86 -0.06 -10.33
N GLU A 19 -8.77 -0.61 -10.85
CA GLU A 19 -8.73 -1.97 -11.41
C GLU A 19 -8.48 -3.00 -10.31
N SER A 20 -7.46 -2.77 -9.48
CA SER A 20 -7.13 -3.62 -8.36
C SER A 20 -6.60 -2.81 -7.18
N LYS A 21 -6.81 -3.37 -5.99
CA LYS A 21 -6.44 -2.71 -4.75
C LYS A 21 -5.72 -3.72 -3.86
N ASN A 22 -4.50 -3.42 -3.46
CA ASN A 22 -3.78 -4.22 -2.47
C ASN A 22 -3.94 -3.57 -1.09
N VAL A 23 -5.12 -3.74 -0.48
CA VAL A 23 -5.47 -3.13 0.84
C VAL A 23 -5.24 -4.04 2.02
N PHE A 24 -5.12 -5.35 1.77
CA PHE A 24 -5.36 -6.35 2.80
C PHE A 24 -4.08 -6.85 3.46
N SER A 25 -2.98 -6.11 3.33
CA SER A 25 -1.79 -6.33 4.12
C SER A 25 -1.98 -5.67 5.49
N ALA A 26 -2.04 -6.49 6.54
CA ALA A 26 -1.86 -6.00 7.90
C ALA A 26 -0.49 -5.30 8.00
N PRO A 27 -0.37 -4.24 8.82
CA PRO A 27 0.93 -3.63 9.06
C PRO A 27 1.90 -4.67 9.61
N GLU A 28 3.08 -4.71 9.00
CA GLU A 28 4.16 -5.58 9.44
C GLU A 28 4.54 -5.20 10.86
N TYR A 29 4.78 -6.19 11.73
CA TYR A 29 5.21 -5.92 13.09
C TYR A 29 6.72 -5.68 13.09
N ASP A 30 7.17 -4.55 13.65
CA ASP A 30 8.60 -4.25 13.68
C ASP A 30 9.33 -5.15 14.68
N VAL A 31 10.15 -6.04 14.13
CA VAL A 31 10.97 -7.00 14.86
C VAL A 31 12.43 -6.84 14.45
N THR A 32 13.32 -6.85 15.43
CA THR A 32 14.76 -6.86 15.17
C THR A 32 15.33 -8.22 15.52
N PHE A 33 16.13 -8.75 14.61
CA PHE A 33 16.83 -10.01 14.78
C PHE A 33 18.29 -9.72 15.12
N GLN A 34 18.72 -10.15 16.30
CA GLN A 34 20.09 -9.98 16.76
C GLN A 34 20.80 -11.34 16.84
N SER A 35 21.79 -11.56 15.98
CA SER A 35 22.65 -12.75 16.06
C SER A 35 23.69 -12.57 17.17
N ILE A 36 23.79 -13.56 18.06
CA ILE A 36 24.77 -13.57 19.15
C ILE A 36 25.94 -14.47 18.77
N PRO A 37 27.18 -13.97 18.66
CA PRO A 37 28.35 -14.78 18.33
C PRO A 37 28.50 -15.99 19.26
N GLY A 38 28.69 -17.17 18.69
CA GLY A 38 28.83 -18.42 19.44
C GLY A 38 27.51 -19.05 19.90
N ARG A 39 26.35 -18.53 19.49
CA ARG A 39 25.04 -19.16 19.68
C ARG A 39 24.37 -19.44 18.34
N ASN A 40 23.58 -20.50 18.31
CA ASN A 40 22.78 -20.85 17.14
C ASN A 40 21.42 -20.15 17.22
N GLY A 41 21.03 -19.49 16.13
CA GLY A 41 19.78 -18.74 16.01
C GLY A 41 19.88 -17.27 16.42
N ASP A 42 18.81 -16.52 16.14
CA ASP A 42 18.72 -15.09 16.39
C ASP A 42 17.81 -14.78 17.58
N LEU A 43 18.19 -13.76 18.36
CA LEU A 43 17.33 -13.17 19.37
C LEU A 43 16.30 -12.25 18.69
N ILE A 44 15.02 -12.56 18.87
CA ILE A 44 13.91 -11.75 18.34
C ILE A 44 13.54 -10.71 19.38
N LEU A 45 13.81 -9.44 19.08
CA LEU A 45 13.48 -8.30 19.92
C LEU A 45 12.26 -7.56 19.33
N PRO A 46 11.10 -7.62 20.00
CA PRO A 46 9.91 -6.91 19.56
C PRO A 46 10.05 -5.41 19.85
N ASN A 47 9.97 -4.57 18.82
CA ASN A 47 10.07 -3.10 18.98
C ASN A 47 8.73 -2.45 19.37
N GLY A 48 7.67 -3.25 19.55
CA GLY A 48 6.37 -2.78 20.06
C GLY A 48 5.61 -1.86 19.12
N ARG A 49 6.03 -1.72 17.85
CA ARG A 49 5.46 -0.77 16.90
C ARG A 49 5.05 -1.44 15.59
N TYR A 50 4.05 -0.84 14.95
CA TYR A 50 3.57 -1.16 13.61
C TYR A 50 3.90 0.02 12.69
N PRO A 51 4.91 -0.08 11.80
CA PRO A 51 5.23 0.98 10.84
C PRO A 51 4.05 1.36 9.95
N ASN A 52 4.12 2.58 9.41
CA ASN A 52 3.18 3.04 8.40
C ASN A 52 3.26 2.16 7.15
N VAL A 53 2.09 1.73 6.66
CA VAL A 53 1.97 0.92 5.45
C VAL A 53 1.63 1.82 4.27
N GLN A 54 2.34 1.61 3.17
CA GLN A 54 1.98 2.20 1.89
C GLN A 54 0.86 1.38 1.26
N VAL A 55 -0.29 2.02 1.01
CA VAL A 55 -1.41 1.39 0.29
C VAL A 55 -1.35 1.80 -1.17
N THR A 56 -1.17 0.82 -2.07
CA THR A 56 -1.10 1.05 -3.51
C THR A 56 -2.42 0.69 -4.18
N TYR A 57 -2.88 1.58 -5.06
CA TYR A 57 -4.08 1.43 -5.87
C TYR A 57 -3.67 1.40 -7.35
N SER A 58 -4.02 0.33 -8.06
CA SER A 58 -3.87 0.27 -9.51
C SER A 58 -5.12 0.85 -10.15
N VAL A 59 -4.96 1.92 -10.93
CA VAL A 59 -6.07 2.64 -11.56
C VAL A 59 -5.88 2.75 -13.06
N PHE A 60 -6.98 2.88 -13.79
CA PHE A 60 -6.99 3.13 -15.23
C PHE A 60 -7.89 4.32 -15.58
N LEU A 61 -7.52 5.00 -16.66
CA LEU A 61 -8.30 6.07 -17.27
C LEU A 61 -8.96 5.53 -18.56
N PRO A 62 -10.30 5.46 -18.63
CA PRO A 62 -10.99 5.09 -19.85
C PRO A 62 -11.11 6.32 -20.76
N ALA A 63 -10.34 6.34 -21.86
CA ALA A 63 -10.47 7.32 -22.93
C ALA A 63 -10.88 6.64 -24.24
N LYS A 64 -11.71 7.31 -25.05
CA LYS A 64 -12.10 6.81 -26.38
C LYS A 64 -11.12 7.24 -27.47
N SER A 65 -10.38 8.33 -27.24
CA SER A 65 -9.36 8.83 -28.16
C SER A 65 -8.13 9.36 -27.43
N ILE A 66 -6.98 9.39 -28.11
CA ILE A 66 -5.72 9.93 -27.56
C ILE A 66 -5.85 11.43 -27.23
N ALA A 67 -6.69 12.17 -27.93
CA ALA A 67 -6.93 13.59 -27.68
C ALA A 67 -7.62 13.87 -26.34
N GLU A 68 -8.38 12.90 -25.82
CA GLU A 68 -9.01 12.97 -24.48
C GLU A 68 -8.05 12.57 -23.34
N LEU A 69 -6.85 12.07 -23.68
CA LEU A 69 -5.84 11.60 -22.72
C LEU A 69 -4.81 12.68 -22.34
N ALA A 70 -4.87 13.86 -22.99
CA ALA A 70 -3.87 14.93 -22.94
C ALA A 70 -4.20 16.03 -21.93
#